data_AF-A0A5M6D518-F1
#
_entry.id   AF-A0A5M6D518-F1
#
_cell.length_a   1.000
_cell.length_b   1.000
_cell.length_c   1.000
_cell.angle_alpha   90.00
_cell.angle_beta   90.00
_cell.angle_gamma   90.00
#
_symmetry.space_group_name_H-M   'P 1'
#
loop_
_entity.id
_entity.type
_entity.pdbx_description
1 polymer ?
#
loop_
_entity_poly.entity_id
_entity_poly.type
_entity_poly.pdbx_seq_one_letter_code
_entity_poly.pdbx_strand_id
1 'polypeptide(L)'
;MKEKAVTKKRRKYDAGFKEEVLRMVSSGRPVNEIAQSLGIGENLIYKWKSRYVHMAHQPEELKGIDFAQVEGLNRRIRELETERDILKKALAIFSRQT
;
A
#
# COMPACT_ATOMS: atom_id res chain seq x y z
N MET A 1 24.52 -26.28 15.56
CA MET A 1 24.91 -24.86 15.45
C MET A 1 23.84 -24.16 14.63
N LYS A 2 23.10 -23.19 15.17
CA LYS A 2 22.04 -22.48 14.41
C LYS A 2 22.66 -21.23 13.77
N GLU A 3 22.61 -21.15 12.44
CA GLU A 3 23.14 -20.05 11.64
C GLU A 3 22.57 -18.70 12.11
N LYS A 4 23.47 -17.73 12.32
CA LYS A 4 23.11 -16.36 12.65
C LYS A 4 22.48 -15.72 11.40
N ALA A 5 21.18 -15.42 11.48
CA ALA A 5 20.48 -14.65 10.45
C ALA A 5 21.18 -13.30 10.23
N VAL A 6 21.77 -13.11 9.05
CA VAL A 6 22.38 -11.84 8.64
C VAL A 6 21.28 -10.79 8.55
N THR A 7 21.30 -9.82 9.47
CA THR A 7 20.33 -8.73 9.51
C THR A 7 20.54 -7.81 8.32
N LYS A 8 19.71 -7.96 7.28
CA LYS A 8 19.73 -7.12 6.08
C LYS A 8 19.54 -5.65 6.50
N LYS A 9 20.59 -4.84 6.34
CA LYS A 9 20.61 -3.41 6.67
C LYS A 9 19.44 -2.72 5.95
N ARG A 10 18.49 -2.18 6.72
CA ARG A 10 17.30 -1.50 6.17
C ARG A 10 17.75 -0.28 5.36
N ARG A 11 17.37 -0.22 4.08
CA ARG A 11 17.59 0.97 3.23
C ARG A 11 16.87 2.16 3.86
N LYS A 12 17.62 3.22 4.14
CA LYS A 12 17.07 4.50 4.58
C LYS A 12 16.84 5.36 3.34
N TYR A 13 15.68 6.00 3.29
CA TYR A 13 15.32 6.95 2.24
C TYR A 13 15.22 8.34 2.87
N ASP A 14 15.68 9.34 2.11
CA ASP A 14 15.62 10.74 2.50
C ASP A 14 14.17 11.22 2.66
N ALA A 15 13.95 12.32 3.38
CA ALA A 15 12.65 12.93 3.52
C ALA A 15 12.11 13.46 2.18
N GLY A 16 12.95 14.13 1.38
CA GLY A 16 12.54 14.68 0.08
C GLY A 16 12.11 13.59 -0.90
N PHE A 17 12.82 12.46 -0.91
CA PHE A 17 12.44 11.30 -1.72
C PHE A 17 11.06 10.73 -1.32
N LYS A 18 10.76 10.65 -0.03
CA LYS A 18 9.46 10.16 0.44
C LYS A 18 8.33 11.10 0.03
N GLU A 19 8.55 12.41 0.14
CA GLU A 19 7.57 13.41 -0.24
C GLU A 19 7.28 13.37 -1.74
N GLU A 20 8.30 13.22 -2.58
CA GLU A 20 8.13 13.07 -4.02
C GLU A 20 7.32 11.82 -4.38
N VAL A 21 7.61 10.69 -3.73
CA VAL A 21 6.84 9.45 -3.89
C VAL A 21 5.38 9.66 -3.49
N LEU A 22 5.12 10.34 -2.37
CA LEU A 22 3.76 10.62 -1.92
C LEU A 22 3.03 11.60 -2.84
N ARG A 23 3.73 12.57 -3.43
CA ARG A 23 3.21 13.48 -4.46
C ARG A 23 2.80 12.73 -5.72
N MET A 24 3.57 11.74 -6.15
CA MET A 24 3.21 10.89 -7.28
C MET A 24 1.98 10.02 -6.97
N VAL A 25 1.85 9.53 -5.74
CA VAL A 25 0.64 8.81 -5.31
C VAL A 25 -0.57 9.74 -5.26
N SER A 26 -0.42 10.98 -4.78
CA SER A 26 -1.52 11.95 -4.72
C SER A 26 -1.94 12.49 -6.08
N SER A 27 -1.03 12.50 -7.07
CA SER A 27 -1.37 12.81 -8.47
C SER A 27 -2.14 11.70 -9.19
N GLY A 28 -2.43 10.59 -8.49
CA GLY A 28 -3.25 9.49 -9.01
C GLY A 28 -2.47 8.38 -9.70
N ARG A 29 -1.13 8.42 -9.71
CA ARG A 29 -0.34 7.29 -10.22
C ARG A 29 -0.48 6.07 -9.29
N PRO A 30 -0.63 4.86 -9.86
CA PRO A 30 -0.85 3.67 -9.05
C PRO A 30 0.46 3.23 -8.37
N VAL A 31 0.34 2.75 -7.13
CA VAL A 31 1.48 2.47 -6.25
C VAL A 31 2.43 1.40 -6.82
N ASN A 32 1.87 0.43 -7.55
CA ASN A 32 2.64 -0.62 -8.24
C ASN A 32 3.57 -0.06 -9.33
N GLU A 33 3.10 0.91 -10.12
CA GLU A 33 3.91 1.56 -11.15
C GLU A 33 5.02 2.41 -10.54
N ILE A 34 4.70 3.15 -9.46
CA ILE A 34 5.69 3.95 -8.72
C ILE A 34 6.75 3.06 -8.08
N ALA A 35 6.35 1.93 -7.50
CA ALA A 35 7.25 0.95 -6.91
C ALA A 35 8.20 0.34 -7.94
N GLN A 36 7.69 -0.06 -9.10
CA GLN A 36 8.48 -0.64 -10.18
C GLN A 36 9.45 0.39 -10.79
N SER A 37 8.97 1.60 -11.08
CA SER A 37 9.79 2.66 -11.68
C SER A 37 10.93 3.13 -10.76
N LEU A 38 10.71 3.17 -9.45
CA LEU A 38 11.71 3.62 -8.48
C LEU A 38 12.49 2.47 -7.81
N GLY A 39 12.17 1.22 -8.13
CA GLY A 39 12.81 0.04 -7.54
C GLY A 39 12.61 -0.06 -6.02
N ILE A 40 11.47 0.44 -5.50
CA ILE A 40 11.13 0.40 -4.07
C ILE A 40 9.95 -0.55 -3.85
N GLY A 41 9.85 -1.15 -2.65
CA GLY A 41 8.74 -2.04 -2.35
C GLY A 41 7.43 -1.29 -2.17
N GLU A 42 6.35 -1.77 -2.78
CA GLU A 42 4.99 -1.20 -2.64
C GLU A 42 4.57 -1.04 -1.17
N ASN A 43 4.84 -2.05 -0.34
CA ASN A 43 4.57 -2.04 1.09
C ASN A 43 5.24 -0.86 1.82
N LEU A 44 6.37 -0.37 1.33
CA LEU A 44 7.07 0.77 1.90
C LEU A 44 6.35 2.09 1.56
N ILE A 45 5.85 2.20 0.32
CA ILE A 45 5.06 3.34 -0.14
C ILE A 45 3.77 3.45 0.67
N TYR A 46 3.04 2.34 0.85
CA TYR A 46 1.83 2.31 1.69
C TYR A 46 2.12 2.73 3.14
N LYS A 47 3.26 2.31 3.72
CA LYS A 47 3.70 2.74 5.06
C LYS A 47 4.06 4.22 5.14
N TRP A 48 4.54 4.83 4.07
CA TRP A 48 4.75 6.28 4.03
C TRP A 48 3.44 7.02 3.89
N LYS A 49 2.52 6.52 3.05
CA LYS A 49 1.19 7.12 2.87
C LYS A 49 0.40 7.15 4.17
N SER A 50 0.33 6.03 4.89
CA SER A 50 -0.32 5.97 6.20
C SER A 50 0.31 6.95 7.19
N ARG A 51 1.65 6.98 7.31
CA ARG A 51 2.32 7.93 8.22
C ARG A 51 2.09 9.39 7.85
N TYR A 52 2.07 9.72 6.57
CA TYR A 52 1.83 11.09 6.12
C TYR A 52 0.40 11.53 6.42
N VAL A 53 -0.58 10.65 6.21
CA VAL A 53 -1.98 10.88 6.62
C VAL A 53 -2.09 11.06 8.14
N HIS A 54 -1.38 10.24 8.93
CA HIS A 54 -1.35 10.41 10.39
C HIS A 54 -0.68 11.72 10.84
N MET A 55 0.32 12.23 10.11
CA MET A 55 0.97 13.51 10.43
C MET A 55 0.13 14.71 9.98
N ALA A 56 -0.60 14.60 8.86
CA ALA A 56 -1.50 15.64 8.37
C ALA A 56 -2.79 15.77 9.23
N HIS A 57 -3.15 14.74 9.99
CA HIS A 57 -4.36 14.71 10.82
C HIS A 57 -4.09 14.78 12.33
N GLN A 58 -3.01 15.43 12.80
CA GLN A 58 -2.93 15.78 14.22
C GLN A 58 -3.58 17.15 14.48
N PRO A 59 -4.80 17.18 15.06
CA PRO A 59 -5.00 17.60 16.44
C PRO A 59 -4.87 16.37 17.35
N GLU A 60 -4.61 16.60 18.63
CA GLU A 60 -4.15 15.64 19.67
C GLU A 60 -4.96 14.33 19.93
N GLU A 61 -5.95 13.96 19.12
CA GLU A 61 -6.92 12.89 19.48
C GLU A 61 -6.63 11.48 18.96
N LEU A 62 -5.63 11.26 18.10
CA LEU A 62 -5.42 9.94 17.46
C LEU A 62 -4.49 8.99 18.23
N LYS A 63 -4.54 9.03 19.56
CA LYS A 63 -3.80 8.10 20.43
C LYS A 63 -4.37 6.67 20.43
N GLY A 64 -5.36 6.37 19.58
CA GLY A 64 -6.13 5.12 19.61
C GLY A 64 -6.37 4.45 18.26
N ILE A 65 -5.56 4.68 17.22
CA ILE A 65 -5.67 3.85 16.00
C ILE A 65 -5.01 2.50 16.27
N ASP A 66 -5.86 1.53 16.61
CA ASP A 66 -5.51 0.13 16.73
C ASP A 66 -5.10 -0.42 15.35
N PHE A 67 -3.82 -0.72 15.19
CA PHE A 67 -3.24 -1.29 13.97
C PHE A 67 -3.98 -2.56 13.49
N ALA A 68 -4.65 -3.28 14.39
CA ALA A 68 -5.48 -4.44 14.06
C ALA A 68 -6.68 -4.08 13.17
N GLN A 69 -7.31 -2.91 13.38
CA GLN A 69 -8.45 -2.48 12.56
C GLN A 69 -8.02 -2.11 11.15
N VAL A 70 -6.82 -1.52 11.00
CA VAL A 70 -6.26 -1.17 9.68
C VAL A 70 -5.93 -2.43 8.88
N GLU A 71 -5.39 -3.48 9.50
CA GLU A 71 -5.18 -4.76 8.81
C GLU A 71 -6.50 -5.44 8.41
N GLY A 72 -7.51 -5.39 9.27
CA GLY A 72 -8.85 -5.91 8.97
C GLY A 72 -9.48 -5.20 7.76
N LEU A 73 -9.42 -3.87 7.72
CA LEU A 73 -9.94 -3.07 6.62
C LEU A 73 -9.18 -3.34 5.31
N ASN A 74 -7.85 -3.46 5.36
CA ASN A 74 -7.07 -3.80 4.17
C ASN A 74 -7.37 -5.21 3.64
N ARG A 75 -7.63 -6.18 4.53
CA ARG A 75 -8.08 -7.52 4.13
C ARG A 75 -9.42 -7.44 3.41
N ARG A 76 -10.37 -6.65 3.94
CA ARG A 76 -11.69 -6.48 3.34
C ARG A 76 -11.62 -5.83 1.95
N ILE A 77 -10.74 -4.85 1.77
CA ILE A 77 -10.52 -4.22 0.46
C ILE A 77 -10.04 -5.27 -0.56
N ARG A 78 -9.05 -6.10 -0.21
CA ARG A 78 -8.53 -7.15 -1.10
C ARG A 78 -9.59 -8.19 -1.48
N GLU A 79 -10.43 -8.59 -0.53
CA GLU A 79 -11.55 -9.50 -0.80
C GLU A 79 -12.52 -8.90 -1.82
N LEU A 80 -12.95 -7.65 -1.60
CA LEU A 80 -13.87 -6.96 -2.50
C LEU A 80 -13.29 -6.73 -3.91
N GLU A 81 -12.00 -6.41 -4.00
CA GLU A 81 -11.31 -6.30 -5.30
C GLU A 81 -11.29 -7.63 -6.05
N THR A 82 -11.05 -8.74 -5.32
CA THR A 82 -11.03 -10.09 -5.89
C THR A 82 -12.43 -10.50 -6.38
N GLU A 83 -13.47 -10.28 -5.58
CA GLU A 83 -14.86 -10.54 -5.98
C GLU A 83 -15.24 -9.76 -7.23
N ARG A 84 -14.91 -8.47 -7.26
CA ARG A 84 -15.19 -7.60 -8.40
C ARG A 84 -14.46 -8.08 -9.67
N ASP A 85 -13.22 -8.52 -9.55
CA ASP A 85 -12.45 -9.01 -10.69
C ASP A 85 -12.95 -10.37 -11.20
N ILE A 86 -13.41 -11.25 -10.31
CA ILE A 86 -14.09 -12.50 -10.69
C ILE A 86 -15.38 -12.19 -11.45
N LEU A 87 -16.21 -11.29 -10.93
CA LEU A 87 -17.47 -10.88 -11.58
C LEU A 87 -17.21 -10.27 -12.96
N LYS A 88 -16.18 -9.42 -13.08
CA LYS A 88 -15.76 -8.89 -14.38
C LYS A 88 -15.34 -9.97 -15.36
N LYS A 89 -14.54 -10.95 -14.91
CA LYS A 89 -14.11 -12.07 -15.75
C LYS A 89 -15.29 -12.92 -16.20
N ALA A 90 -16.23 -13.21 -15.29
CA ALA A 90 -17.46 -13.93 -15.61
C ALA A 90 -18.29 -13.15 -16.65
N LEU A 91 -18.54 -11.86 -16.42
CA LEU A 91 -19.27 -11.01 -17.36
C LEU A 91 -18.61 -10.95 -18.74
N ALA A 92 -17.27 -10.89 -18.78
CA ALA A 92 -16.49 -10.90 -20.02
C ALA A 92 -16.57 -12.24 -20.77
N ILE A 93 -16.78 -13.36 -20.07
CA ILE A 93 -17.01 -14.68 -20.69
C ILE A 93 -18.44 -14.74 -21.23
N PHE A 94 -19.44 -14.36 -20.43
CA PHE A 94 -20.84 -14.39 -20.85
C PHE A 94 -21.13 -13.46 -22.04
N SER A 95 -20.51 -12.28 -22.08
CA SER A 95 -20.65 -11.34 -23.21
C SER A 95 -19.94 -11.77 -24.50
N ARG A 96 -19.13 -12.83 -24.48
CA ARG A 96 -18.47 -13.40 -25.68
C ARG A 96 -19.18 -14.66 -26.20
N GLN A 97 -20.16 -15.21 -25.48
CA GLN A 97 -20.91 -16.40 -25.87
C GLN A 97 -22.24 -16.10 -26.60
N THR A 98 -22.44 -14.85 -27.01
CA THR A 98 -23.53 -14.40 -27.90
C THR A 98 -22.94 -13.71 -29.12
#